data_AF-A0AAE0KRS1-F1
#
_entry.id   AF-A0AAE0KRS1-F1
#
_cell.length_a   1.000
_cell.length_b   1.000
_cell.length_c   1.000
_cell.angle_alpha   90.00
_cell.angle_beta   90.00
_cell.angle_gamma   90.00
#
_symmetry.space_group_name_H-M   'P 1'
#
loop_
_entity.id
_entity.type
_entity.pdbx_description
1 polymer ?
#
loop_
_entity_poly.entity_id
_entity_poly.type
_entity_poly.pdbx_seq_one_letter_code
_entity_poly.pdbx_strand_id
1 'polypeptide(L)'
;MSTPNASLLRSRLPYRSSTAHVHKAEHWSLPPSHDRVAKADIALKKCKESLERTNHTQILALNWKRGHVTTFAGGCLAGFEDGRQDVARLHSPSGIEISSNARFLFVADGKAHRVRAIELATGQVTTIAGSGSAGAAEGAHADGPSSVAQFKHPADVCLSEDDYYLYVTDS
;
A
#
# COMPACT_ATOMS: atom_id res chain seq x y z
N MET A 1 -49.32 -8.47 -67.82
CA MET A 1 -49.75 -9.75 -67.21
C MET A 1 -50.03 -9.51 -65.73
N SER A 2 -50.97 -10.26 -65.14
CA SER A 2 -51.23 -10.46 -63.68
C SER A 2 -51.24 -9.26 -62.71
N THR A 3 -52.29 -9.20 -61.88
CA THR A 3 -52.45 -8.27 -60.75
C THR A 3 -52.05 -8.96 -59.41
N PRO A 4 -52.57 -8.66 -58.19
CA PRO A 4 -51.71 -8.16 -57.10
C PRO A 4 -51.80 -8.95 -55.77
N ASN A 5 -50.98 -8.59 -54.76
CA ASN A 5 -51.22 -8.79 -53.30
C ASN A 5 -50.00 -8.27 -52.47
N ALA A 6 -50.05 -7.95 -51.17
CA ALA A 6 -51.15 -7.73 -50.20
C ALA A 6 -50.65 -6.72 -49.11
N SER A 7 -51.52 -5.95 -48.43
CA SER A 7 -52.02 -6.19 -47.05
C SER A 7 -50.94 -6.57 -46.01
N LEU A 8 -50.73 -5.89 -44.86
CA LEU A 8 -51.35 -4.68 -44.26
C LEU A 8 -50.21 -3.85 -43.55
N LEU A 9 -50.20 -3.26 -42.33
CA LEU A 9 -51.06 -3.07 -41.15
C LEU A 9 -50.51 -1.89 -40.29
N ARG A 10 -51.30 -1.37 -39.32
CA ARG A 10 -50.97 -0.38 -38.24
C ARG A 10 -50.81 1.10 -38.66
N SER A 11 -51.21 2.09 -37.86
CA SER A 11 -52.40 2.31 -36.99
C SER A 11 -52.28 3.73 -36.40
N ARG A 12 -53.34 4.54 -36.42
CA ARG A 12 -53.27 5.96 -36.01
C ARG A 12 -53.17 6.14 -34.48
N LEU A 13 -52.33 7.08 -34.03
CA LEU A 13 -52.47 7.78 -32.74
C LEU A 13 -53.27 9.08 -32.99
N PRO A 14 -54.05 9.61 -32.03
CA PRO A 14 -53.45 10.49 -31.00
C PRO A 14 -54.15 10.51 -29.62
N TYR A 15 -53.51 11.18 -28.65
CA TYR A 15 -54.04 12.24 -27.75
C TYR A 15 -53.51 12.20 -26.29
N ARG A 16 -53.69 13.32 -25.58
CA ARG A 16 -53.17 13.70 -24.24
C ARG A 16 -53.88 12.93 -23.08
N SER A 17 -53.57 13.06 -21.78
CA SER A 17 -52.87 14.13 -21.02
C SER A 17 -52.40 13.71 -19.61
N SER A 18 -51.60 14.56 -18.96
CA SER A 18 -51.33 14.60 -17.50
C SER A 18 -50.50 13.41 -16.94
N THR A 19 -49.76 13.50 -15.82
CA THR A 19 -49.54 14.58 -14.82
C THR A 19 -48.05 14.63 -14.44
N ALA A 20 -47.55 15.74 -13.89
CA ALA A 20 -46.13 15.91 -13.59
C ALA A 20 -45.67 15.26 -12.26
N HIS A 21 -44.61 14.45 -12.31
CA HIS A 21 -43.71 14.15 -11.19
C HIS A 21 -42.26 14.25 -11.68
N VAL A 22 -41.60 15.38 -11.42
CA VAL A 22 -40.18 15.57 -11.72
C VAL A 22 -39.36 14.95 -10.59
N HIS A 23 -38.95 13.70 -10.75
CA HIS A 23 -37.93 13.12 -9.90
C HIS A 23 -36.59 13.81 -10.20
N LYS A 24 -36.31 14.85 -9.43
CA LYS A 24 -35.03 15.56 -9.40
C LYS A 24 -33.96 14.59 -8.91
N ALA A 25 -33.26 13.95 -9.84
CA ALA A 25 -32.12 13.09 -9.53
C ALA A 25 -30.97 13.95 -9.01
N GLU A 26 -30.87 14.11 -7.69
CA GLU A 26 -29.80 14.88 -7.07
C GLU A 26 -28.48 14.13 -7.19
N HIS A 27 -27.70 14.52 -8.20
CA HIS A 27 -26.43 13.91 -8.55
C HIS A 27 -25.36 14.32 -7.52
N TRP A 28 -25.39 13.69 -6.34
CA TRP A 28 -24.47 13.98 -5.23
C TRP A 28 -23.06 13.45 -5.52
N SER A 29 -22.32 14.18 -6.36
CA SER A 29 -20.89 13.99 -6.55
C SER A 29 -20.14 14.45 -5.29
N LEU A 30 -19.69 13.50 -4.47
CA LEU A 30 -18.84 13.78 -3.31
C LEU A 30 -17.56 14.50 -3.73
N PRO A 31 -17.17 15.61 -3.07
CA PRO A 31 -15.93 16.31 -3.39
C PRO A 31 -14.71 15.44 -2.98
N PRO A 32 -13.71 15.26 -3.87
CA PRO A 32 -12.59 14.34 -3.65
C PRO A 32 -11.51 14.90 -2.71
N SER A 33 -11.87 15.18 -1.45
CA SER A 33 -10.97 15.69 -0.41
C SER A 33 -11.28 15.16 0.99
N HIS A 34 -12.55 15.22 1.42
CA HIS A 34 -13.00 14.86 2.78
C HIS A 34 -12.57 13.45 3.22
N ASP A 35 -12.63 12.49 2.30
CA ASP A 35 -12.36 11.07 2.55
C ASP A 35 -10.89 10.77 2.90
N ARG A 36 -9.95 11.67 2.60
CA ARG A 36 -8.54 11.52 3.00
C ARG A 36 -8.29 11.99 4.44
N VAL A 37 -8.86 13.13 4.82
CA VAL A 37 -8.69 13.73 6.16
C VAL A 37 -9.28 12.80 7.22
N ALA A 38 -10.51 12.32 7.02
CA ALA A 38 -11.17 11.40 7.95
C ALA A 38 -10.36 10.10 8.17
N LYS A 39 -9.70 9.57 7.13
CA LYS A 39 -8.85 8.37 7.24
C LYS A 39 -7.56 8.65 8.02
N ALA A 40 -6.96 9.83 7.84
CA ALA A 40 -5.81 10.26 8.63
C ALA A 40 -6.16 10.44 10.12
N ASP A 41 -7.30 11.07 10.44
CA ASP A 41 -7.74 11.27 11.83
C ASP A 41 -8.10 9.93 12.52
N ILE A 42 -8.75 9.01 11.80
CA ILE A 42 -9.03 7.65 12.30
C ILE A 42 -7.72 6.89 12.55
N ALA A 43 -6.73 7.00 11.66
CA ALA A 43 -5.41 6.42 11.89
C ALA A 43 -4.73 7.05 13.11
N LEU A 44 -4.71 8.39 13.23
CA LEU A 44 -4.10 9.12 14.34
C LEU A 44 -4.75 8.79 15.70
N LYS A 45 -6.05 8.52 15.71
CA LYS A 45 -6.76 8.04 16.91
C LYS A 45 -6.33 6.61 17.26
N LYS A 46 -6.31 5.68 16.29
CA LYS A 46 -5.79 4.32 16.48
C LYS A 46 -4.33 4.29 16.97
N CYS A 47 -3.48 5.23 16.53
CA CYS A 47 -2.11 5.39 17.06
C CYS A 47 -2.05 5.56 18.59
N LYS A 48 -3.04 6.27 19.16
CA LYS A 48 -3.07 6.65 20.57
C LYS A 48 -3.76 5.59 21.44
N GLU A 49 -4.64 4.80 20.83
CA GLU A 49 -5.41 3.73 21.48
C GLU A 49 -4.74 2.35 21.38
N SER A 50 -3.73 2.19 20.51
CA SER A 50 -2.95 0.95 20.40
C SER A 50 -2.11 0.70 21.66
N LEU A 51 -2.39 -0.44 22.32
CA LEU A 51 -1.72 -0.88 23.55
C LEU A 51 -0.39 -1.61 23.30
N GLU A 52 -0.08 -2.00 22.05
CA GLU A 52 1.13 -2.75 21.68
C GLU A 52 2.38 -1.86 21.55
N ARG A 53 2.64 -1.04 22.56
CA ARG A 53 3.70 -0.01 22.58
C ARG A 53 5.12 -0.55 22.78
N THR A 54 5.47 -1.65 22.11
CA THR A 54 6.77 -2.35 22.23
C THR A 54 7.42 -2.68 20.89
N ASN A 55 6.78 -2.35 19.76
CA ASN A 55 7.31 -2.61 18.42
C ASN A 55 7.69 -1.29 17.74
N HIS A 56 8.87 -1.23 17.11
CA HIS A 56 9.15 -0.14 16.16
C HIS A 56 8.27 -0.33 14.92
N THR A 57 7.73 0.76 14.36
CA THR A 57 6.86 0.71 13.16
C THR A 57 7.19 1.79 12.14
N GLN A 58 8.25 2.56 12.39
CA GLN A 58 8.62 3.75 11.62
C GLN A 58 10.13 3.82 11.40
N ILE A 59 10.51 4.35 10.24
CA ILE A 59 11.86 4.83 9.95
C ILE A 59 11.85 6.35 10.07
N LEU A 60 12.87 6.91 10.71
CA LEU A 60 12.99 8.35 10.95
C LEU A 60 14.20 8.92 10.19
N ALA A 61 14.02 10.07 9.54
CA ALA A 61 15.10 10.83 8.94
C ALA A 61 15.47 12.01 9.84
N LEU A 62 16.75 12.11 10.22
CA LEU A 62 17.34 13.26 10.91
C LEU A 62 18.13 14.11 9.91
N ASN A 63 17.72 15.36 9.72
CA ASN A 63 18.58 16.35 9.06
C ASN A 63 19.65 16.83 10.06
N TRP A 64 20.80 16.16 10.09
CA TRP A 64 21.84 16.41 11.11
C TRP A 64 22.34 17.86 11.13
N LYS A 65 22.37 18.53 9.97
CA LYS A 65 22.78 19.94 9.83
C LYS A 65 21.73 20.95 10.31
N ARG A 66 20.48 20.51 10.52
CA ARG A 66 19.35 21.38 10.90
C ARG A 66 18.63 20.93 12.18
N GLY A 67 19.10 19.87 12.84
CA GLY A 67 18.55 19.35 14.10
C GLY A 67 17.10 18.84 14.02
N HIS A 68 16.58 18.59 12.81
CA HIS A 68 15.16 18.31 12.60
C HIS A 68 14.94 16.84 12.26
N VAL A 69 14.06 16.17 13.01
CA VAL A 69 13.65 14.76 12.80
C VAL A 69 12.26 14.72 12.19
N THR A 70 12.07 13.88 11.18
CA THR A 70 10.77 13.55 10.59
C THR A 70 10.61 12.04 10.45
N THR A 71 9.39 11.51 10.61
CA THR A 71 9.06 10.21 10.03
C THR A 71 9.39 10.24 8.54
N PHE A 72 10.02 9.18 8.06
CA PHE A 72 10.36 8.98 6.65
C PHE A 72 9.46 7.93 6.00
N ALA A 73 9.23 6.82 6.69
CA ALA A 73 8.30 5.77 6.27
C ALA A 73 7.69 5.06 7.49
N GLY A 74 6.53 4.43 7.27
CA GLY A 74 5.83 3.64 8.29
C GLY A 74 4.87 4.45 9.16
N GLY A 75 3.70 3.87 9.42
CA GLY A 75 2.69 4.42 10.32
C GLY A 75 2.94 4.08 11.79
N CYS A 76 1.99 4.48 12.64
CA CYS A 76 1.95 4.14 14.07
C CYS A 76 1.37 2.75 14.38
N LEU A 77 0.99 1.99 13.35
CA LEU A 77 0.44 0.65 13.44
C LEU A 77 1.46 -0.31 12.83
N ALA A 78 1.70 -1.42 13.52
CA ALA A 78 2.43 -2.54 12.97
C ALA A 78 1.63 -3.17 11.82
N GLY A 79 2.36 -3.75 10.86
CA GLY A 79 1.78 -4.38 9.67
C GLY A 79 2.85 -4.56 8.59
N PHE A 80 2.42 -4.92 7.39
CA PHE A 80 3.30 -5.21 6.25
C PHE A 80 2.81 -4.62 4.93
N GLU A 81 1.80 -3.75 4.97
CA GLU A 81 1.23 -3.10 3.80
C GLU A 81 2.27 -2.20 3.10
N ASP A 82 2.37 -2.36 1.77
CA ASP A 82 3.13 -1.47 0.89
C ASP A 82 2.35 -0.18 0.59
N GLY A 83 3.03 0.88 0.19
CA GLY A 83 2.42 2.18 -0.09
C GLY A 83 3.35 3.36 0.15
N ARG A 84 2.81 4.57 0.01
CA ARG A 84 3.51 5.79 0.45
C ARG A 84 3.62 5.83 1.97
N GLN A 85 4.58 6.61 2.48
CA GLN A 85 4.87 6.90 3.90
C GLN A 85 3.72 6.72 4.91
N ASP A 86 2.55 7.31 4.66
CA ASP A 86 1.38 7.32 5.54
C ASP A 86 0.48 6.07 5.43
N VAL A 87 0.51 5.42 4.26
CA VAL A 87 -0.20 4.16 3.98
C VAL A 87 0.61 2.95 4.43
N ALA A 88 1.93 2.97 4.21
CA ALA A 88 2.82 1.84 4.48
C ALA A 88 2.87 1.45 5.96
N ARG A 89 3.02 0.14 6.21
CA ARG A 89 3.20 -0.43 7.55
C ARG A 89 4.49 -1.25 7.59
N LEU A 90 5.22 -1.09 8.68
CA LEU A 90 6.45 -1.82 9.01
C LEU A 90 6.23 -2.49 10.37
N HIS A 91 6.91 -3.60 10.63
CA HIS A 91 6.79 -4.32 11.89
C HIS A 91 8.18 -4.72 12.41
N SER A 92 8.70 -3.88 13.31
CA SER A 92 10.08 -3.92 13.80
C SER A 92 11.12 -3.82 12.67
N PRO A 93 11.13 -2.72 11.89
CA PRO A 93 12.25 -2.41 11.01
C PRO A 93 13.52 -2.26 11.85
N SER A 94 14.64 -2.76 11.31
CA SER A 94 15.89 -2.97 12.03
C SER A 94 17.05 -2.35 11.24
N GLY A 95 17.90 -3.16 10.61
CA GLY A 95 18.99 -2.66 9.75
C GLY A 95 18.52 -2.12 8.41
N ILE A 96 19.34 -1.23 7.83
CA ILE A 96 19.03 -0.44 6.63
C ILE A 96 20.28 -0.17 5.81
N GLU A 97 20.14 -0.13 4.48
CA GLU A 97 21.23 0.17 3.54
C GLU A 97 20.73 1.06 2.38
N ILE A 98 21.58 1.92 1.82
CA ILE A 98 21.25 2.82 0.71
C ILE A 98 21.91 2.31 -0.59
N SER A 99 21.12 2.20 -1.67
CA SER A 99 21.65 1.80 -2.98
C SER A 99 22.76 2.75 -3.48
N SER A 100 23.76 2.24 -4.21
CA SER A 100 24.91 3.02 -4.70
C SER A 100 24.53 4.32 -5.42
N ASN A 101 23.40 4.27 -6.14
CA ASN A 101 22.80 5.37 -6.91
C ASN A 101 21.89 6.31 -6.08
N ALA A 102 21.83 6.14 -4.76
CA ALA A 102 21.02 6.89 -3.80
C ALA A 102 19.51 6.98 -4.15
N ARG A 103 18.95 5.96 -4.82
CA ARG A 103 17.52 5.89 -5.16
C ARG A 103 16.67 5.12 -4.15
N PHE A 104 17.22 4.11 -3.50
CA PHE A 104 16.47 3.24 -2.59
C PHE A 104 17.15 3.14 -1.22
N LEU A 105 16.31 3.08 -0.18
CA LEU A 105 16.67 2.58 1.15
C LEU A 105 16.12 1.16 1.28
N PHE A 106 16.99 0.17 1.39
CA PHE A 106 16.64 -1.20 1.75
C PHE A 106 16.50 -1.34 3.27
N VAL A 107 15.61 -2.23 3.70
CA VAL A 107 15.17 -2.35 5.10
C VAL A 107 14.92 -3.82 5.45
N ALA A 108 15.57 -4.29 6.53
CA ALA A 108 15.17 -5.51 7.22
C ALA A 108 13.93 -5.24 8.09
N ASP A 109 12.79 -5.85 7.76
CA ASP A 109 11.50 -5.63 8.44
C ASP A 109 11.14 -6.87 9.27
N GLY A 110 11.76 -6.95 10.46
CA GLY A 110 12.00 -8.21 11.19
C GLY A 110 10.75 -9.01 11.51
N LYS A 111 9.77 -8.40 12.19
CA LYS A 111 8.49 -9.08 12.51
C LYS A 111 7.49 -9.05 11.36
N ALA A 112 7.80 -8.39 10.24
CA ALA A 112 7.05 -8.53 9.00
C ALA A 112 7.55 -9.72 8.14
N HIS A 113 8.70 -10.33 8.48
CA HIS A 113 9.32 -11.44 7.75
C HIS A 113 9.58 -11.10 6.26
N ARG A 114 10.02 -9.86 6.03
CA ARG A 114 10.20 -9.24 4.70
C ARG A 114 11.46 -8.40 4.64
N VAL A 115 11.96 -8.23 3.41
CA VAL A 115 12.88 -7.14 3.04
C VAL A 115 12.09 -6.13 2.22
N ARG A 116 12.15 -4.85 2.62
CA ARG A 116 11.46 -3.75 1.95
C ARG A 116 12.48 -2.87 1.23
N ALA A 117 12.08 -2.25 0.13
CA ALA A 117 12.78 -1.14 -0.50
C ALA A 117 11.89 0.11 -0.42
N ILE A 118 12.51 1.27 -0.20
CA ILE A 118 11.83 2.56 -0.09
C ILE A 118 12.45 3.54 -1.06
N GLU A 119 11.70 4.02 -2.05
CA GLU A 119 12.22 5.00 -3.01
C GLU A 119 12.43 6.36 -2.30
N LEU A 120 13.70 6.78 -2.24
CA LEU A 120 14.16 7.92 -1.45
C LEU A 120 13.54 9.26 -1.89
N ALA A 121 13.16 9.37 -3.17
CA ALA A 121 12.54 10.57 -3.74
C ALA A 121 11.02 10.70 -3.47
N THR A 122 10.33 9.60 -3.18
CA THR A 122 8.84 9.57 -3.14
C THR A 122 8.26 9.08 -1.82
N GLY A 123 9.05 8.38 -1.00
CA GLY A 123 8.59 7.70 0.22
C GLY A 123 7.70 6.49 -0.07
N GLN A 124 7.80 5.90 -1.27
CA GLN A 124 7.08 4.69 -1.65
C GLN A 124 7.81 3.45 -1.13
N VAL A 125 7.17 2.71 -0.22
CA VAL A 125 7.60 1.42 0.32
C VAL A 125 7.06 0.28 -0.55
N THR A 126 7.92 -0.67 -0.89
CA THR A 126 7.58 -1.88 -1.65
C THR A 126 8.29 -3.08 -1.04
N THR A 127 7.61 -4.22 -0.91
CA THR A 127 8.21 -5.49 -0.50
C THR A 127 8.99 -6.07 -1.67
N ILE A 128 10.30 -6.27 -1.52
CA ILE A 128 11.16 -6.84 -2.57
C ILE A 128 11.40 -8.33 -2.38
N ALA A 129 11.39 -8.80 -1.14
CA ALA A 129 11.52 -10.22 -0.80
C ALA A 129 10.78 -10.58 0.50
N GLY A 130 10.41 -11.85 0.62
CA GLY A 130 9.74 -12.43 1.78
C GLY A 130 8.23 -12.53 1.57
N SER A 131 7.70 -13.74 1.72
CA SER A 131 6.26 -14.02 1.69
C SER A 131 5.49 -13.32 2.83
N GLY A 132 6.18 -13.01 3.93
CA GLY A 132 5.61 -12.47 5.18
C GLY A 132 4.94 -13.51 6.07
N SER A 133 5.00 -14.79 5.70
CA SER A 133 4.94 -15.86 6.69
C SER A 133 6.31 -15.94 7.37
N ALA A 134 6.34 -16.06 8.68
CA ALA A 134 7.52 -16.60 9.35
C ALA A 134 7.82 -18.00 8.81
N GLY A 135 9.10 -18.37 8.81
CA GLY A 135 9.55 -19.73 8.53
C GLY A 135 8.62 -20.78 9.15
N ALA A 136 7.95 -21.58 8.32
CA ALA A 136 6.73 -22.30 8.73
C ALA A 136 6.92 -23.42 9.78
N ALA A 137 8.16 -23.67 10.19
CA ALA A 137 8.54 -24.47 11.35
C ALA A 137 9.73 -23.79 12.06
N GLU A 138 9.91 -24.06 13.35
CA GLU A 138 10.83 -23.37 14.28
C GLU A 138 12.31 -23.37 13.82
N GLY A 139 12.70 -22.42 12.98
CA GLY A 139 14.08 -22.26 12.47
C GLY A 139 14.25 -22.30 10.94
N ALA A 140 13.21 -22.59 10.16
CA ALA A 140 13.35 -22.73 8.70
C ALA A 140 13.35 -21.38 7.95
N HIS A 141 14.46 -21.03 7.30
CA HIS A 141 14.41 -20.15 6.13
C HIS A 141 13.99 -20.97 4.89
N ALA A 142 13.55 -20.30 3.83
CA ALA A 142 13.25 -20.96 2.55
C ALA A 142 13.72 -20.12 1.37
N ASP A 143 14.61 -20.68 0.55
CA ASP A 143 15.08 -20.09 -0.69
C ASP A 143 14.04 -20.19 -1.82
N GLY A 144 14.14 -19.28 -2.80
CA GLY A 144 13.35 -19.31 -4.02
C GLY A 144 13.16 -17.93 -4.63
N PRO A 145 12.21 -17.79 -5.59
CA PRO A 145 11.76 -16.48 -6.05
C PRO A 145 11.34 -15.59 -4.87
N SER A 146 11.65 -14.29 -4.93
CA SER A 146 11.58 -13.42 -3.76
C SER A 146 10.17 -13.27 -3.15
N SER A 147 9.12 -13.52 -3.92
CA SER A 147 7.72 -13.55 -3.47
C SER A 147 7.33 -14.77 -2.63
N VAL A 148 8.07 -15.88 -2.72
CA VAL A 148 7.82 -17.12 -1.95
C VAL A 148 8.89 -17.43 -0.90
N ALA A 149 10.05 -16.77 -0.98
CA ALA A 149 11.11 -16.90 0.01
C ALA A 149 10.61 -16.62 1.45
N GLN A 150 11.18 -17.29 2.44
CA GLN A 150 10.82 -17.14 3.86
C GLN A 150 12.02 -16.73 4.69
N PHE A 151 11.85 -15.62 5.42
CA PHE A 151 12.79 -15.09 6.39
C PHE A 151 12.26 -15.31 7.81
N LYS A 152 13.16 -15.50 8.77
CA LYS A 152 12.91 -15.63 10.20
C LYS A 152 13.58 -14.44 10.89
N HIS A 153 12.84 -13.34 11.04
CA HIS A 153 13.32 -12.13 11.69
C HIS A 153 14.61 -11.55 11.06
N PRO A 154 14.53 -11.03 9.82
CA PRO A 154 15.66 -10.37 9.20
C PRO A 154 16.07 -9.17 10.07
N ALA A 155 17.36 -9.07 10.39
CA ALA A 155 17.91 -8.13 11.36
C ALA A 155 18.75 -7.02 10.73
N ASP A 156 19.43 -7.31 9.61
CA ASP A 156 20.27 -6.34 8.90
C ASP A 156 20.38 -6.66 7.41
N VAL A 157 20.76 -5.66 6.61
CA VAL A 157 20.96 -5.76 5.15
C VAL A 157 22.23 -5.03 4.71
N CYS A 158 22.92 -5.55 3.69
CA CYS A 158 24.14 -4.94 3.14
C CYS A 158 24.27 -5.26 1.65
N LEU A 159 24.72 -4.30 0.84
CA LEU A 159 24.88 -4.47 -0.61
C LEU A 159 26.27 -4.98 -1.00
N SER A 160 26.37 -5.71 -2.11
CA SER A 160 27.63 -5.89 -2.82
C SER A 160 28.05 -4.61 -3.56
N GLU A 161 29.34 -4.47 -3.86
CA GLU A 161 29.94 -3.28 -4.50
C GLU A 161 29.33 -2.93 -5.88
N ASP A 162 28.67 -3.89 -6.52
CA ASP A 162 27.99 -3.79 -7.81
C ASP A 162 26.45 -3.64 -7.71
N ASP A 163 25.88 -3.45 -6.51
CA ASP A 163 24.44 -3.49 -6.19
C ASP A 163 23.73 -4.83 -6.60
N TYR A 164 24.45 -5.87 -7.03
CA TYR A 164 23.85 -7.10 -7.57
C TYR A 164 23.25 -8.03 -6.51
N TYR A 165 23.89 -8.11 -5.33
CA TYR A 165 23.40 -8.84 -4.17
C TYR A 165 23.05 -7.87 -3.04
N LEU A 166 21.88 -8.08 -2.43
CA LEU A 166 21.56 -7.57 -1.10
C LEU A 166 21.66 -8.74 -0.13
N TYR A 167 22.74 -8.79 0.65
CA TYR A 167 22.89 -9.74 1.75
C TYR A 167 21.92 -9.38 2.87
N VAL A 168 21.40 -10.40 3.55
CA VAL A 168 20.42 -10.27 4.64
C VAL A 168 20.87 -11.17 5.79
N THR A 169 20.85 -10.67 7.03
CA THR A 169 21.04 -11.51 8.23
C THR A 169 19.70 -11.92 8.79
N ASP A 170 19.51 -13.22 9.04
CA ASP A 170 18.24 -13.84 9.46
C ASP A 170 18.46 -14.60 10.79
N SER A 171 17.49 -14.56 11.71
CA SER A 171 17.69 -14.77 13.16
C SER A 171 16.78 -15.83 13.78
#